data_AF-A0A0U5IJ51-F1
#
_entry.id   AF-A0A0U5IJ51-F1
#
_cell.length_a   1.000
_cell.length_b   1.000
_cell.length_c   1.000
_cell.angle_alpha   90.00
_cell.angle_beta   90.00
_cell.angle_gamma   90.00
#
_symmetry.space_group_name_H-M   'P 1'
#
loop_
_entity.id
_entity.type
_entity.pdbx_description
1 polymer ?
#
loop_
_entity_poly.entity_id
_entity_poly.type
_entity_poly.pdbx_seq_one_letter_code
_entity_poly.pdbx_strand_id
1 'polypeptide(L)'
;MRPDRDALEIRFPRVAGYRTELPQDRLNAQFDADSILVISPDLVGAAETRNSGIIGATVDLNLVHTGDVRQSQVFYELTSHLLLSRFRDANGEPQLHLFGQLKRIARQWLDGYLDCKGGTYPAQLKYKTLADMACERITAGITRTQLGERPIMALLDPYNPVGSTTHVNFNTSKTERWETDARRCHLNWVILDSDWEAEFCRVAEAHPRVRAYVKNHNLGFEVPYRYGSEMRRYRPDFIVQVDDGHGEEDLLNLTVEIKGYRGEDAKEKKTTMDVYWVPGVNNLGTHGRWAFAEFADVYQIEADFKAKVESAFNTMIEKVVGEPETQDASLHPGADNAEESNASIWRRGE
;
A
#
# COMPACT_ATOMS: atom_id res chain seq x y z
N MET A 1 -30.01 -9.61 14.68
CA MET A 1 -28.93 -10.57 14.95
C MET A 1 -29.32 -11.91 14.34
N ARG A 2 -28.41 -12.56 13.62
CA ARG A 2 -28.55 -13.94 13.11
C ARG A 2 -27.38 -14.74 13.69
N PRO A 3 -27.57 -15.44 14.82
CA PRO A 3 -26.48 -16.15 15.53
C PRO A 3 -25.66 -17.07 14.64
N ASP A 4 -26.29 -17.64 13.61
CA ASP A 4 -25.68 -18.56 12.64
C ASP A 4 -24.53 -17.93 11.82
N ARG A 5 -24.36 -16.60 11.87
CA ARG A 5 -23.32 -15.87 11.14
C ARG A 5 -22.25 -15.24 12.04
N ASP A 6 -22.40 -15.33 13.37
CA ASP A 6 -21.52 -14.66 14.33
C ASP A 6 -20.07 -15.18 14.22
N ALA A 7 -19.88 -16.46 13.86
CA ALA A 7 -18.57 -17.05 13.61
C ALA A 7 -17.78 -16.42 12.45
N LEU A 8 -18.44 -15.62 11.61
CA LEU A 8 -17.84 -14.93 10.46
C LEU A 8 -17.53 -13.47 10.78
N GLU A 9 -17.60 -13.05 12.05
CA GLU A 9 -17.27 -11.69 12.45
C GLU A 9 -15.85 -11.32 12.02
N ILE A 10 -15.75 -10.35 11.11
CA ILE A 10 -14.49 -9.70 10.77
C ILE A 10 -14.28 -8.49 11.68
N ARG A 11 -13.16 -8.49 12.40
CA ARG A 11 -12.64 -7.37 13.20
C ARG A 11 -11.43 -6.77 12.51
N PHE A 12 -11.29 -5.44 12.54
CA PHE A 12 -10.24 -4.74 11.80
C PHE A 12 -9.74 -3.52 12.59
N PRO A 13 -8.47 -3.12 12.39
CA PRO A 13 -7.93 -1.94 13.06
C PRO A 13 -8.54 -0.66 12.49
N ARG A 14 -8.86 0.29 13.36
CA ARG A 14 -9.21 1.66 12.97
C ARG A 14 -7.97 2.53 13.09
N VAL A 15 -7.30 2.75 11.95
CA VAL A 15 -6.05 3.50 11.89
C VAL A 15 -6.34 5.00 11.75
N ALA A 16 -5.78 5.80 12.65
CA ALA A 16 -5.86 7.26 12.64
C ALA A 16 -4.66 7.92 11.93
N GLY A 17 -3.52 7.23 11.86
CA GLY A 17 -2.33 7.71 11.16
C GLY A 17 -1.15 6.74 11.28
N TYR A 18 0.05 7.22 10.95
CA TYR A 18 1.27 6.42 10.98
C TYR A 18 2.38 7.21 11.67
N ARG A 19 3.23 6.49 12.40
CA ARG A 19 4.49 7.00 12.91
C ARG A 19 5.63 6.29 12.17
N THR A 20 6.45 7.08 11.48
CA THR A 20 7.66 6.61 10.81
C THR A 20 8.88 7.25 11.47
N GLU A 21 9.90 6.44 11.74
CA GLU A 21 11.19 6.95 12.21
C GLU A 21 12.19 6.95 11.05
N LEU A 22 12.25 8.09 10.35
CA LEU A 22 13.14 8.25 9.20
C LEU A 22 14.63 8.14 9.63
N PRO A 23 15.50 7.60 8.77
CA PRO A 23 16.94 7.53 9.04
C PRO A 23 17.54 8.92 9.25
N GLN A 24 18.34 9.05 10.30
CA GLN A 24 19.02 10.31 10.64
C GLN A 24 20.39 10.43 9.97
N ASP A 25 21.03 9.32 9.59
CA ASP A 25 22.43 9.34 9.12
C ASP A 25 22.60 9.00 7.64
N ARG A 26 21.91 7.97 7.13
CA ARG A 26 22.07 7.50 5.76
C ARG A 26 20.72 7.24 5.09
N LEU A 27 20.48 7.95 3.98
CA LEU A 27 19.28 7.82 3.17
C LEU A 27 19.57 7.06 1.87
N ASN A 28 18.75 6.05 1.63
CA ASN A 28 18.60 5.38 0.34
C ASN A 28 17.13 5.46 -0.08
N ALA A 29 16.84 5.23 -1.36
CA ALA A 29 15.48 5.17 -1.87
C ALA A 29 15.35 4.07 -2.91
N GLN A 30 14.21 3.37 -2.89
CA GLN A 30 13.80 2.44 -3.92
C GLN A 30 12.52 2.96 -4.54
N PHE A 31 12.51 3.10 -5.86
CA PHE A 31 11.39 3.60 -6.63
C PHE A 31 10.87 2.50 -7.58
N ASP A 32 9.57 2.48 -7.78
CA ASP A 32 8.82 1.49 -8.57
C ASP A 32 7.88 2.20 -9.55
N ALA A 33 7.05 1.43 -10.25
CA ALA A 33 6.09 1.99 -11.21
C ALA A 33 5.13 3.01 -10.56
N ASP A 34 4.77 2.78 -9.29
CA ASP A 34 3.93 3.67 -8.50
C ASP A 34 4.67 4.87 -7.94
N SER A 35 5.98 4.97 -8.14
CA SER A 35 6.76 6.17 -7.84
C SER A 35 6.67 7.21 -8.95
N ILE A 36 6.14 6.85 -10.14
CA ILE A 36 6.01 7.76 -11.30
C ILE A 36 4.89 8.79 -11.09
N LEU A 37 5.24 10.07 -11.12
CA LEU A 37 4.27 11.17 -11.18
C LEU A 37 4.10 11.65 -12.63
N VAL A 38 2.91 11.49 -13.18
CA VAL A 38 2.56 12.02 -14.49
C VAL A 38 1.98 13.42 -14.34
N ILE A 39 2.73 14.44 -14.78
CA ILE A 39 2.22 15.82 -14.88
C ILE A 39 1.52 15.98 -16.24
N SER A 40 0.20 16.11 -16.21
CA SER A 40 -0.64 16.39 -17.38
C SER A 40 -1.28 17.79 -17.28
N PRO A 41 -1.80 18.36 -18.37
CA PRO A 41 -2.52 19.64 -18.33
C PRO A 41 -3.69 19.62 -17.34
N ASP A 42 -4.42 18.51 -17.24
CA ASP A 42 -5.52 18.35 -16.29
C ASP A 42 -5.04 18.44 -14.83
N LEU A 43 -3.90 17.80 -14.53
CA LEU A 43 -3.33 17.81 -13.19
C LEU A 43 -2.80 19.21 -12.80
N VAL A 44 -2.17 19.90 -13.76
CA VAL A 44 -1.70 21.29 -13.58
C VAL A 44 -2.88 22.23 -13.41
N GLY A 45 -3.90 22.15 -14.27
CA GLY A 45 -5.11 22.96 -14.17
C GLY A 45 -5.84 22.75 -12.85
N ALA A 46 -5.87 21.51 -12.33
CA ALA A 46 -6.41 21.22 -11.00
C ALA A 46 -5.58 21.88 -9.88
N ALA A 47 -4.24 21.92 -10.00
CA ALA A 47 -3.38 22.60 -9.03
C ALA A 47 -3.53 24.13 -9.08
N GLU A 48 -3.68 24.71 -10.27
CA GLU A 48 -3.89 26.15 -10.50
C GLU A 48 -5.26 26.61 -9.99
N THR A 49 -6.32 25.86 -10.29
CA THR A 49 -7.68 26.16 -9.83
C THR A 49 -7.78 26.19 -8.30
N ARG A 50 -6.98 25.38 -7.61
CA ARG A 50 -6.89 25.38 -6.14
C ARG A 50 -6.06 26.54 -5.56
N ASN A 51 -5.60 27.47 -6.39
CA ASN A 51 -4.72 28.58 -6.02
C ASN A 51 -3.51 28.10 -5.20
N SER A 52 -2.87 27.02 -5.67
CA SER A 52 -1.72 26.42 -4.99
C SER A 52 -0.61 27.44 -4.86
N GLY A 53 -0.06 27.61 -3.65
CA GLY A 53 1.12 28.46 -3.45
C GLY A 53 2.33 27.99 -4.27
N ILE A 54 3.35 28.83 -4.39
CA ILE A 54 4.59 28.52 -5.10
C ILE A 54 5.69 28.19 -4.08
N ILE A 55 6.34 27.04 -4.22
CA ILE A 55 7.49 26.71 -3.37
C ILE A 55 8.69 27.59 -3.74
N GLY A 56 9.46 28.01 -2.74
CA GLY A 56 10.63 28.88 -2.93
C GLY A 56 10.32 30.36 -3.20
N ALA A 57 9.05 30.76 -3.26
CA ALA A 57 8.66 32.17 -3.39
C ALA A 57 8.36 32.82 -2.03
N THR A 58 8.92 34.01 -1.78
CA THR A 58 8.49 34.90 -0.70
C THR A 58 7.26 35.67 -1.16
N VAL A 59 6.08 35.31 -0.63
CA VAL A 59 4.81 36.08 -0.56
C VAL A 59 4.66 37.21 -1.60
N ASP A 60 4.65 36.87 -2.89
CA ASP A 60 4.01 37.68 -3.93
C ASP A 60 3.60 36.73 -5.06
N LEU A 61 2.34 36.28 -4.97
CA LEU A 61 1.75 35.30 -5.87
C LEU A 61 1.32 36.00 -7.16
N ASN A 62 2.27 36.23 -8.05
CA ASN A 62 1.97 36.42 -9.48
C ASN A 62 2.40 35.18 -10.25
N LEU A 63 1.61 34.81 -11.27
CA LEU A 63 1.88 33.72 -12.21
C LEU A 63 3.35 33.75 -12.65
N VAL A 64 4.17 32.91 -12.03
CA VAL A 64 5.55 32.72 -12.46
C VAL A 64 5.49 32.13 -13.86
N HIS A 65 6.06 32.83 -14.84
CA HIS A 65 6.40 32.23 -16.12
C HIS A 65 7.46 31.16 -15.84
N THR A 66 7.01 29.93 -15.57
CA THR A 66 7.86 28.80 -15.18
C THR A 66 8.75 28.34 -16.33
N GLY A 67 8.55 28.85 -17.56
CA GLY A 67 9.34 28.55 -18.75
C GLY A 67 10.81 28.97 -18.68
N ASP A 68 11.16 30.00 -17.90
CA ASP A 68 12.55 30.49 -17.76
C ASP A 68 13.30 29.93 -16.54
N VAL A 69 12.66 29.02 -15.79
CA VAL A 69 13.26 28.44 -14.57
C VAL A 69 14.28 27.37 -14.96
N ARG A 70 15.52 27.54 -14.51
CA ARG A 70 16.57 26.53 -14.69
C ARG A 70 16.21 25.25 -13.93
N GLN A 71 16.41 24.09 -14.55
CA GLN A 71 16.19 22.79 -13.90
C GLN A 71 16.93 22.65 -12.56
N SER A 72 18.13 23.23 -12.44
CA SER A 72 18.90 23.27 -11.20
C SER A 72 18.18 24.01 -10.07
N GLN A 73 17.40 25.04 -10.39
CA GLN A 73 16.61 25.80 -9.42
C GLN A 73 15.39 24.99 -8.97
N VAL A 74 14.62 24.41 -9.91
CA VAL A 74 13.48 23.53 -9.59
C VAL A 74 13.90 22.42 -8.65
N PHE A 75 15.04 21.79 -8.96
CA PHE A 75 15.61 20.72 -8.18
C PHE A 75 16.01 21.16 -6.76
N TYR A 76 16.65 22.31 -6.61
CA TYR A 76 17.04 22.85 -5.31
C TYR A 76 15.81 23.21 -4.46
N GLU A 77 14.82 23.87 -5.07
CA GLU A 77 13.57 24.28 -4.40
C GLU A 77 12.75 23.06 -3.98
N LEU A 78 12.62 22.04 -4.83
CA LEU A 78 11.96 20.78 -4.49
C LEU A 78 12.67 20.07 -3.33
N THR A 79 14.01 20.00 -3.37
CA THR A 79 14.80 19.38 -2.28
C THR A 79 14.62 20.14 -0.97
N SER A 80 14.61 21.47 -1.04
CA SER A 80 14.39 22.33 0.13
C SER A 80 12.99 22.11 0.68
N HIS A 81 11.98 22.06 -0.20
CA HIS A 81 10.59 21.78 0.18
C HIS A 81 10.45 20.40 0.83
N LEU A 82 11.05 19.36 0.26
CA LEU A 82 11.08 18.00 0.82
C LEU A 82 11.67 17.98 2.23
N LEU A 83 12.85 18.58 2.42
CA LEU A 83 13.53 18.64 3.71
C LEU A 83 12.64 19.38 4.73
N LEU A 84 12.18 20.58 4.38
CA LEU A 84 11.41 21.45 5.26
C LEU A 84 10.01 20.92 5.55
N SER A 85 9.45 20.02 4.75
CA SER A 85 8.11 19.47 4.98
C SER A 85 8.10 18.07 5.59
N ARG A 86 9.14 17.25 5.36
CA ARG A 86 9.15 15.82 5.73
C ARG A 86 10.28 15.43 6.69
N PHE A 87 11.42 16.12 6.69
CA PHE A 87 12.61 15.74 7.46
C PHE A 87 12.89 16.75 8.57
N ARG A 88 12.06 16.68 9.62
CA ARG A 88 12.20 17.46 10.85
C ARG A 88 12.53 16.55 12.03
N ASP A 89 13.17 17.09 13.05
CA ASP A 89 13.42 16.39 14.31
C ASP A 89 12.19 16.45 15.24
N ALA A 90 12.33 15.91 16.45
CA ALA A 90 11.26 15.91 17.45
C ALA A 90 10.86 17.32 17.94
N ASN A 91 11.75 18.31 17.79
CA ASN A 91 11.46 19.71 18.12
C ASN A 91 10.83 20.46 16.93
N GLY A 92 10.66 19.79 15.79
CA GLY A 92 10.16 20.38 14.56
C GLY A 92 11.24 21.12 13.77
N GLU A 93 12.51 21.03 14.14
CA GLU A 93 13.61 21.70 13.43
C GLU A 93 14.03 20.91 12.19
N PRO A 94 14.30 21.57 11.05
CA PRO A 94 14.71 20.88 9.84
C PRO A 94 16.09 20.21 9.97
N GLN A 95 16.20 18.96 9.52
CA GLN A 95 17.45 18.19 9.56
C GLN A 95 18.37 18.54 8.38
N LEU A 96 18.99 19.73 8.44
CA LEU A 96 19.76 20.32 7.33
C LEU A 96 20.93 19.45 6.85
N HIS A 97 21.52 18.62 7.71
CA HIS A 97 22.61 17.70 7.34
C HIS A 97 22.19 16.65 6.31
N LEU A 98 20.89 16.36 6.19
CA LEU A 98 20.34 15.43 5.20
C LEU A 98 20.22 16.04 3.80
N PHE A 99 20.38 17.37 3.64
CA PHE A 99 20.12 18.06 2.38
C PHE A 99 20.91 17.47 1.20
N GLY A 100 22.20 17.16 1.39
CA GLY A 100 23.03 16.58 0.32
C GLY A 100 22.54 15.21 -0.15
N GLN A 101 22.05 14.38 0.79
CA GLN A 101 21.52 13.05 0.48
C GLN A 101 20.14 13.14 -0.18
N LEU A 102 19.26 13.99 0.35
CA LEU A 102 17.95 14.28 -0.22
C LEU A 102 18.07 14.85 -1.63
N LYS A 103 19.04 15.73 -1.86
CA LYS A 103 19.36 16.24 -3.20
C LYS A 103 19.68 15.09 -4.16
N ARG A 104 20.59 14.18 -3.78
CA ARG A 104 20.92 13.01 -4.63
C ARG A 104 19.67 12.16 -4.95
N ILE A 105 18.83 11.89 -3.96
CA ILE A 105 17.62 11.06 -4.13
C ILE A 105 16.56 11.77 -4.97
N ALA A 106 16.31 13.06 -4.72
CA ALA A 106 15.38 13.86 -5.51
C ALA A 106 15.80 13.93 -6.98
N ARG A 107 17.12 13.93 -7.27
CA ARG A 107 17.62 13.86 -8.64
C ARG A 107 17.32 12.52 -9.29
N GLN A 108 17.62 11.42 -8.60
CA GLN A 108 17.29 10.08 -9.06
C GLN A 108 15.79 9.95 -9.39
N TRP A 109 14.93 10.52 -8.54
CA TRP A 109 13.49 10.53 -8.79
C TRP A 109 13.11 11.40 -9.99
N LEU A 110 13.60 12.63 -10.08
CA LEU A 110 13.31 13.54 -11.21
C LEU A 110 13.74 12.95 -12.55
N ASP A 111 14.90 12.31 -12.61
CA ASP A 111 15.47 11.79 -13.85
C ASP A 111 14.77 10.49 -14.32
N GLY A 112 14.19 9.70 -13.40
CA GLY A 112 13.62 8.38 -13.70
C GLY A 112 12.11 8.22 -13.51
N TYR A 113 11.46 9.12 -12.76
CA TYR A 113 10.08 8.94 -12.26
C TYR A 113 9.21 10.19 -12.37
N LEU A 114 9.69 11.25 -13.02
CA LEU A 114 8.86 12.36 -13.45
C LEU A 114 8.53 12.22 -14.93
N ASP A 115 7.24 12.14 -15.26
CA ASP A 115 6.76 12.07 -16.64
C ASP A 115 5.90 13.30 -16.96
N CYS A 116 6.29 14.07 -17.98
CA CYS A 116 5.59 15.26 -18.40
C CYS A 116 4.88 15.01 -19.75
N LYS A 117 3.54 15.04 -19.74
CA LYS A 117 2.70 14.83 -20.94
C LYS A 117 1.93 16.09 -21.34
N GLY A 118 1.65 16.24 -22.64
CA GLY A 118 0.78 17.31 -23.13
C GLY A 118 1.38 18.72 -23.02
N GLY A 119 2.70 18.84 -23.19
CA GLY A 119 3.40 20.13 -23.13
C GLY A 119 3.70 20.64 -21.71
N THR A 120 3.45 19.81 -20.70
CA THR A 120 3.91 20.06 -19.32
C THR A 120 5.43 19.93 -19.22
N TYR A 121 5.99 20.43 -18.12
CA TYR A 121 7.44 20.47 -17.94
C TYR A 121 7.83 20.53 -16.45
N PRO A 122 9.06 20.11 -16.08
CA PRO A 122 9.44 19.92 -14.68
C PRO A 122 9.29 21.15 -13.77
N ALA A 123 9.43 22.37 -14.30
CA ALA A 123 9.28 23.59 -13.51
C ALA A 123 7.87 23.80 -12.95
N GLN A 124 6.86 23.06 -13.44
CA GLN A 124 5.54 23.02 -12.82
C GLN A 124 5.54 22.40 -11.43
N LEU A 125 6.58 21.63 -11.04
CA LEU A 125 6.79 21.23 -9.64
C LEU A 125 6.98 22.40 -8.68
N LYS A 126 7.11 23.64 -9.16
CA LYS A 126 7.03 24.83 -8.32
C LYS A 126 5.64 25.06 -7.73
N TYR A 127 4.58 24.53 -8.35
CA TYR A 127 3.26 24.53 -7.73
C TYR A 127 3.29 23.62 -6.51
N LYS A 128 2.99 24.17 -5.33
CA LYS A 128 3.11 23.48 -4.04
C LYS A 128 2.40 22.12 -4.02
N THR A 129 1.21 22.02 -4.60
CA THR A 129 0.46 20.75 -4.66
C THR A 129 1.23 19.68 -5.43
N LEU A 130 1.86 20.03 -6.56
CA LEU A 130 2.68 19.09 -7.34
C LEU A 130 4.00 18.78 -6.64
N ALA A 131 4.60 19.77 -5.97
CA ALA A 131 5.76 19.56 -5.11
C ALA A 131 5.45 18.58 -3.97
N ASP A 132 4.31 18.74 -3.31
CA ASP A 132 3.86 17.88 -2.22
C ASP A 132 3.66 16.44 -2.73
N MET A 133 3.04 16.25 -3.91
CA MET A 133 2.89 14.93 -4.54
C MET A 133 4.26 14.29 -4.84
N ALA A 134 5.20 15.04 -5.42
CA ALA A 134 6.55 14.55 -5.68
C ALA A 134 7.27 14.19 -4.36
N CYS A 135 7.13 15.02 -3.33
CA CYS A 135 7.69 14.76 -2.00
C CYS A 135 7.11 13.50 -1.36
N GLU A 136 5.82 13.20 -1.56
CA GLU A 136 5.23 11.93 -1.10
C GLU A 136 5.89 10.73 -1.78
N ARG A 137 6.04 10.75 -3.11
CA ARG A 137 6.70 9.65 -3.84
C ARG A 137 8.14 9.45 -3.41
N ILE A 138 8.89 10.55 -3.22
CA ILE A 138 10.27 10.49 -2.72
C ILE A 138 10.32 9.91 -1.31
N THR A 139 9.46 10.38 -0.41
CA THR A 139 9.41 9.94 0.99
C THR A 139 8.98 8.48 1.10
N ALA A 140 8.00 8.04 0.30
CA ALA A 140 7.59 6.65 0.23
C ALA A 140 8.73 5.75 -0.27
N GLY A 141 9.47 6.18 -1.30
CA GLY A 141 10.63 5.43 -1.80
C GLY A 141 11.76 5.32 -0.78
N ILE A 142 11.99 6.35 0.04
CA ILE A 142 12.93 6.29 1.18
C ILE A 142 12.41 5.32 2.24
N THR A 143 11.16 5.48 2.65
CA THR A 143 10.51 4.65 3.68
C THR A 143 10.49 3.17 3.30
N ARG A 144 10.29 2.85 2.01
CA ARG A 144 10.33 1.49 1.48
C ARG A 144 11.66 0.77 1.75
N THR A 145 12.79 1.49 1.69
CA THR A 145 14.11 0.90 2.00
C THR A 145 14.30 0.56 3.48
N GLN A 146 13.41 1.05 4.34
CA GLN A 146 13.46 0.83 5.79
C GLN A 146 12.53 -0.30 6.22
N LEU A 147 11.71 -0.86 5.32
CA LEU A 147 10.85 -1.99 5.62
C LEU A 147 11.71 -3.17 6.11
N GLY A 148 11.40 -3.67 7.30
CA GLY A 148 12.16 -4.74 7.97
C GLY A 148 13.32 -4.25 8.86
N GLU A 149 13.90 -3.07 8.60
CA GLU A 149 14.96 -2.49 9.45
C GLU A 149 14.39 -1.57 10.53
N ARG A 150 13.37 -0.77 10.18
CA ARG A 150 12.71 0.16 11.11
C ARG A 150 11.20 -0.02 11.02
N PRO A 151 10.53 -0.40 12.11
CA PRO A 151 9.10 -0.64 12.08
C PRO A 151 8.35 0.67 11.88
N ILE A 152 7.52 0.71 10.84
CA ILE A 152 6.44 1.69 10.73
C ILE A 152 5.38 1.28 11.74
N MET A 153 4.87 2.23 12.53
CA MET A 153 3.86 1.94 13.53
C MET A 153 2.55 2.61 13.14
N ALA A 154 1.50 1.81 12.96
CA ALA A 154 0.15 2.36 12.79
C ALA A 154 -0.35 2.95 14.13
N LEU A 155 -0.89 4.17 14.08
CA LEU A 155 -1.55 4.81 15.20
C LEU A 155 -3.03 4.49 15.12
N LEU A 156 -3.54 3.72 16.09
CA LEU A 156 -4.97 3.40 16.16
C LEU A 156 -5.79 4.59 16.69
N ASP A 157 -7.08 4.59 16.37
CA ASP A 157 -8.04 5.50 16.99
C ASP A 157 -8.01 5.31 18.52
N PRO A 158 -7.82 6.38 19.31
CA PRO A 158 -7.61 6.28 20.75
C PRO A 158 -8.88 5.86 21.52
N TYR A 159 -10.07 6.02 20.93
CA TYR A 159 -11.34 5.69 21.58
C TYR A 159 -11.96 4.41 21.02
N ASN A 160 -11.83 4.18 19.72
CA ASN A 160 -12.39 3.02 19.02
C ASN A 160 -11.32 2.33 18.17
N PRO A 161 -10.29 1.70 18.78
CA PRO A 161 -9.14 1.15 18.06
C PRO A 161 -9.50 -0.03 17.15
N VAL A 162 -10.61 -0.72 17.43
CA VAL A 162 -11.09 -1.90 16.70
C VAL A 162 -12.48 -1.63 16.12
N GLY A 163 -12.62 -1.84 14.82
CA GLY A 163 -13.90 -1.93 14.13
C GLY A 163 -14.36 -3.39 14.01
N SER A 164 -15.66 -3.58 13.81
CA SER A 164 -16.25 -4.91 13.65
C SER A 164 -17.50 -4.84 12.77
N THR A 165 -17.68 -5.89 11.97
CA THR A 165 -18.89 -6.15 11.18
C THR A 165 -20.18 -6.27 12.02
N THR A 166 -20.09 -6.61 13.30
CA THR A 166 -21.24 -6.70 14.23
C THR A 166 -22.01 -5.38 14.37
N HIS A 167 -21.34 -4.25 14.15
CA HIS A 167 -21.94 -2.92 14.28
C HIS A 167 -22.63 -2.42 13.00
N VAL A 168 -22.60 -3.21 11.92
CA VAL A 168 -23.21 -2.81 10.65
C VAL A 168 -24.70 -3.08 10.69
N ASN A 169 -25.47 -2.00 10.79
CA ASN A 169 -26.92 -2.03 10.67
C ASN A 169 -27.40 -0.68 10.11
N PHE A 170 -28.05 -0.71 8.94
CA PHE A 170 -28.57 0.49 8.30
C PHE A 170 -29.70 0.14 7.33
N ASN A 171 -30.54 1.14 7.04
CA ASN A 171 -31.54 1.08 6.00
C ASN A 171 -30.99 1.68 4.71
N THR A 172 -31.35 1.14 3.56
CA THR A 172 -30.97 1.66 2.24
C THR A 172 -32.10 1.51 1.24
N SER A 173 -32.19 2.44 0.29
CA SER A 173 -33.09 2.38 -0.85
C SER A 173 -32.44 1.75 -2.10
N LYS A 174 -31.14 1.42 -2.04
CA LYS A 174 -30.44 0.78 -3.15
C LYS A 174 -31.02 -0.60 -3.44
N THR A 175 -31.35 -0.83 -4.70
CA THR A 175 -31.92 -2.09 -5.19
C THR A 175 -30.85 -3.07 -5.66
N GLU A 176 -29.69 -2.57 -6.07
CA GLU A 176 -28.53 -3.38 -6.46
C GLU A 176 -27.83 -3.90 -5.21
N ARG A 177 -28.00 -5.19 -4.95
CA ARG A 177 -27.49 -5.87 -3.75
C ARG A 177 -27.26 -7.35 -4.01
N TRP A 178 -26.29 -7.91 -3.31
CA TRP A 178 -25.93 -9.32 -3.32
C TRP A 178 -26.39 -9.99 -2.02
N GLU A 179 -27.20 -11.05 -2.11
CA GLU A 179 -27.54 -11.88 -0.95
C GLU A 179 -26.37 -12.80 -0.69
N THR A 180 -25.74 -12.65 0.48
CA THR A 180 -24.50 -13.36 0.77
C THR A 180 -24.76 -14.77 1.29
N ASP A 181 -23.86 -15.69 0.96
CA ASP A 181 -23.81 -17.03 1.57
C ASP A 181 -23.57 -16.90 3.08
N ALA A 182 -24.49 -17.48 3.87
CA ALA A 182 -24.42 -17.46 5.33
C ALA A 182 -23.19 -18.16 5.91
N ARG A 183 -22.48 -18.95 5.09
CA ARG A 183 -21.24 -19.64 5.46
C ARG A 183 -19.98 -18.82 5.15
N ARG A 184 -20.13 -17.68 4.45
CA ARG A 184 -19.00 -16.89 3.90
C ARG A 184 -19.03 -15.41 4.28
N CYS A 185 -20.16 -14.86 4.72
CA CYS A 185 -20.23 -13.47 5.13
C CYS A 185 -21.11 -13.26 6.36
N HIS A 186 -20.61 -12.48 7.31
CA HIS A 186 -21.36 -12.09 8.51
C HIS A 186 -22.61 -11.27 8.17
N LEU A 187 -22.51 -10.38 7.17
CA LEU A 187 -23.61 -9.52 6.75
C LEU A 187 -24.52 -10.24 5.75
N ASN A 188 -25.84 -10.10 5.88
CA ASN A 188 -26.82 -10.76 5.00
C ASN A 188 -26.90 -10.16 3.58
N TRP A 189 -26.58 -8.87 3.43
CA TRP A 189 -26.61 -8.18 2.15
C TRP A 189 -25.35 -7.35 1.96
N VAL A 190 -24.79 -7.45 0.76
CA VAL A 190 -23.77 -6.51 0.27
C VAL A 190 -24.44 -5.56 -0.72
N ILE A 191 -24.24 -4.26 -0.51
CA ILE A 191 -24.77 -3.22 -1.41
C ILE A 191 -23.78 -3.04 -2.54
N LEU A 192 -24.25 -3.09 -3.78
CA LEU A 192 -23.40 -3.01 -4.96
C LEU A 192 -23.38 -1.58 -5.50
N ASP A 193 -22.22 -1.20 -6.02
CA ASP A 193 -21.91 0.04 -6.72
C ASP A 193 -21.46 -0.25 -8.17
N SER A 194 -21.20 -1.51 -8.51
CA SER A 194 -20.95 -1.99 -9.86
C SER A 194 -21.15 -3.50 -10.01
N ASP A 195 -21.31 -3.98 -11.25
CA ASP A 195 -21.41 -5.41 -11.57
C ASP A 195 -20.15 -6.20 -11.16
N TRP A 196 -19.00 -5.53 -11.10
CA TRP A 196 -17.74 -6.11 -10.66
C TRP A 196 -17.78 -6.65 -9.25
N GLU A 197 -18.41 -5.91 -8.36
CA GLU A 197 -18.52 -6.30 -6.95
C GLU A 197 -19.44 -7.50 -6.80
N ALA A 198 -20.45 -7.63 -7.66
CA ALA A 198 -21.33 -8.79 -7.69
C ALA A 198 -20.55 -10.05 -8.09
N GLU A 199 -19.76 -9.96 -9.16
CA GLU A 199 -18.91 -11.08 -9.59
C GLU A 199 -17.78 -11.39 -8.59
N PHE A 200 -17.22 -10.36 -7.95
CA PHE A 200 -16.27 -10.55 -6.86
C PHE A 200 -16.89 -11.34 -5.70
N CYS A 201 -18.11 -10.99 -5.27
CA CYS A 201 -18.84 -11.74 -4.24
C CYS A 201 -19.02 -13.22 -4.65
N ARG A 202 -19.47 -13.48 -5.88
CA ARG A 202 -19.66 -14.85 -6.40
C ARG A 202 -18.36 -15.65 -6.34
N VAL A 203 -17.25 -15.07 -6.80
CA VAL A 203 -15.96 -15.77 -6.83
C VAL A 203 -15.40 -15.97 -5.42
N ALA A 204 -15.49 -14.96 -4.55
CA ALA A 204 -15.06 -15.08 -3.17
C ALA A 204 -15.82 -16.17 -2.41
N GLU A 205 -17.14 -16.29 -2.61
CA GLU A 205 -17.96 -17.34 -1.97
C GLU A 205 -17.59 -18.75 -2.44
N ALA A 206 -17.26 -18.90 -3.73
CA ALA A 206 -16.91 -20.17 -4.35
C ALA A 206 -15.45 -20.60 -4.06
N HIS A 207 -14.55 -19.67 -3.75
CA HIS A 207 -13.12 -19.96 -3.66
C HIS A 207 -12.79 -20.84 -2.43
N PRO A 208 -12.05 -21.95 -2.59
CA PRO A 208 -11.81 -22.91 -1.50
C PRO A 208 -10.95 -22.36 -0.36
N ARG A 209 -10.07 -21.39 -0.64
CA ARG A 209 -9.23 -20.73 0.39
C ARG A 209 -9.91 -19.56 1.08
N VAL A 210 -11.01 -19.02 0.56
CA VAL A 210 -11.71 -17.93 1.25
C VAL A 210 -12.50 -18.55 2.39
N ARG A 211 -12.45 -17.94 3.58
CA ARG A 211 -13.21 -18.36 4.76
C ARG A 211 -14.35 -17.40 5.05
N ALA A 212 -14.04 -16.11 5.06
CA ALA A 212 -15.03 -15.06 5.18
C ALA A 212 -14.67 -13.87 4.26
N TYR A 213 -15.67 -13.06 3.93
CA TYR A 213 -15.45 -11.77 3.27
C TYR A 213 -16.49 -10.75 3.72
N VAL A 214 -16.18 -9.47 3.55
CA VAL A 214 -17.14 -8.38 3.75
C VAL A 214 -16.82 -7.21 2.84
N LYS A 215 -17.87 -6.58 2.27
CA LYS A 215 -17.75 -5.28 1.61
C LYS A 215 -17.66 -4.16 2.65
N ASN A 216 -16.77 -3.22 2.47
CA ASN A 216 -16.63 -2.02 3.28
C ASN A 216 -17.71 -0.97 2.98
N HIS A 217 -18.98 -1.36 3.08
CA HIS A 217 -20.11 -0.46 2.95
C HIS A 217 -20.66 -0.15 4.34
N ASN A 218 -20.53 1.10 4.78
CA ASN A 218 -20.91 1.55 6.13
C ASN A 218 -20.21 0.79 7.28
N LEU A 219 -19.07 0.18 7.01
CA LEU A 219 -18.27 -0.58 7.98
C LEU A 219 -17.35 0.34 8.80
N GLY A 220 -16.92 1.46 8.21
CA GLY A 220 -16.00 2.42 8.83
C GLY A 220 -14.55 1.94 8.83
N PHE A 221 -14.19 1.05 7.90
CA PHE A 221 -12.79 0.70 7.63
C PHE A 221 -12.19 1.77 6.72
N GLU A 222 -11.33 2.61 7.29
CA GLU A 222 -10.76 3.77 6.60
C GLU A 222 -9.24 3.76 6.73
N VAL A 223 -8.57 4.06 5.62
CA VAL A 223 -7.12 4.17 5.50
C VAL A 223 -6.78 5.65 5.36
N PRO A 224 -6.18 6.29 6.39
CA PRO A 224 -5.72 7.66 6.26
C PRO A 224 -4.56 7.70 5.26
N TYR A 225 -4.61 8.62 4.31
CA TYR A 225 -3.54 8.83 3.34
C TYR A 225 -3.39 10.31 3.00
N ARG A 226 -2.29 10.66 2.36
CA ARG A 226 -2.02 12.03 1.93
C ARG A 226 -2.10 12.11 0.41
N TYR A 227 -2.78 13.13 -0.10
CA TYR A 227 -2.86 13.42 -1.54
C TYR A 227 -2.45 14.87 -1.78
N GLY A 228 -1.20 15.07 -2.19
CA GLY A 228 -0.58 16.39 -2.20
C GLY A 228 -0.56 17.00 -0.79
N SER A 229 -1.19 18.16 -0.61
CA SER A 229 -1.24 18.87 0.67
C SER A 229 -2.35 18.38 1.61
N GLU A 230 -3.31 17.60 1.12
CA GLU A 230 -4.53 17.22 1.85
C GLU A 230 -4.39 15.86 2.53
N MET A 231 -4.85 15.77 3.77
CA MET A 231 -5.13 14.48 4.43
C MET A 231 -6.51 13.99 4.00
N ARG A 232 -6.56 12.77 3.48
CA ARG A 232 -7.78 12.13 2.99
C ARG A 232 -7.96 10.77 3.64
N ARG A 233 -9.18 10.23 3.52
CA ARG A 233 -9.50 8.87 3.94
C ARG A 233 -9.91 8.07 2.73
N TYR A 234 -9.23 6.95 2.53
CA TYR A 234 -9.54 5.98 1.50
C TYR A 234 -10.32 4.84 2.16
N ARG A 235 -11.34 4.32 1.46
CA ARG A 235 -12.13 3.17 1.88
C ARG A 235 -11.89 2.06 0.87
N PRO A 236 -11.10 1.03 1.22
CA PRO A 236 -10.96 -0.15 0.36
C PRO A 236 -12.28 -0.87 0.18
N ASP A 237 -12.48 -1.58 -0.93
CA ASP A 237 -13.78 -2.19 -1.24
C ASP A 237 -14.11 -3.39 -0.36
N PHE A 238 -13.16 -4.30 -0.12
CA PHE A 238 -13.42 -5.55 0.63
C PHE A 238 -12.32 -5.89 1.63
N ILE A 239 -12.71 -6.65 2.65
CA ILE A 239 -11.80 -7.45 3.48
C ILE A 239 -12.15 -8.93 3.23
N VAL A 240 -11.15 -9.76 2.95
CA VAL A 240 -11.29 -11.20 2.71
C VAL A 240 -10.37 -11.94 3.67
N GLN A 241 -10.91 -12.89 4.43
CA GLN A 241 -10.13 -13.82 5.24
C GLN A 241 -9.77 -15.03 4.40
N VAL A 242 -8.47 -15.25 4.21
CA VAL A 242 -7.90 -16.26 3.33
C VAL A 242 -7.09 -17.26 4.15
N ASP A 243 -7.33 -18.54 3.90
CA ASP A 243 -6.48 -19.63 4.33
C ASP A 243 -5.27 -19.73 3.38
N ASP A 244 -4.12 -19.26 3.86
CA ASP A 244 -2.84 -19.27 3.17
C ASP A 244 -1.91 -20.39 3.67
N GLY A 245 -2.46 -21.40 4.36
CA GLY A 245 -1.72 -22.55 4.86
C GLY A 245 -1.23 -22.43 6.31
N HIS A 246 -1.51 -21.32 7.01
CA HIS A 246 -1.17 -21.14 8.43
C HIS A 246 -2.24 -21.70 9.39
N GLY A 247 -3.34 -22.23 8.87
CA GLY A 247 -4.43 -22.85 9.63
C GLY A 247 -5.56 -21.87 9.98
N GLU A 248 -6.67 -22.42 10.47
CA GLU A 248 -7.92 -21.67 10.71
C GLU A 248 -7.81 -20.59 11.81
N GLU A 249 -6.81 -20.70 12.70
CA GLU A 249 -6.57 -19.75 13.79
C GLU A 249 -5.64 -18.58 13.39
N ASP A 250 -5.02 -18.64 12.21
CA ASP A 250 -4.10 -17.61 11.70
C ASP A 250 -4.41 -17.30 10.23
N LEU A 251 -5.65 -16.91 9.95
CA LEU A 251 -6.07 -16.51 8.61
C LEU A 251 -5.48 -15.15 8.22
N LEU A 252 -5.17 -15.01 6.94
CA LEU A 252 -4.70 -13.76 6.36
C LEU A 252 -5.87 -12.83 6.04
N ASN A 253 -5.85 -11.61 6.56
CA ASN A 253 -6.81 -10.57 6.22
C ASN A 253 -6.33 -9.81 4.97
N LEU A 254 -6.90 -10.15 3.82
CA LEU A 254 -6.62 -9.49 2.56
C LEU A 254 -7.55 -8.30 2.34
N THR A 255 -6.98 -7.10 2.33
CA THR A 255 -7.68 -5.90 1.87
C THR A 255 -7.68 -5.88 0.35
N VAL A 256 -8.86 -5.76 -0.26
CA VAL A 256 -9.02 -5.77 -1.72
C VAL A 256 -9.63 -4.47 -2.20
N GLU A 257 -9.04 -3.94 -3.27
CA GLU A 257 -9.56 -2.80 -4.02
C GLU A 257 -9.86 -3.22 -5.46
N ILE A 258 -11.08 -2.99 -5.93
CA ILE A 258 -11.50 -3.23 -7.30
C ILE A 258 -11.21 -1.98 -8.13
N LYS A 259 -10.37 -2.10 -9.15
CA LYS A 259 -9.94 -0.97 -9.98
C LYS A 259 -10.32 -1.14 -11.45
N GLY A 260 -11.06 -0.17 -11.98
CA GLY A 260 -11.29 -0.01 -13.42
C GLY A 260 -10.26 0.92 -14.10
N TYR A 261 -10.13 2.17 -13.64
CA TYR A 261 -9.17 3.15 -14.14
C TYR A 261 -8.13 3.53 -13.07
N ARG A 262 -6.86 3.64 -13.46
CA ARG A 262 -5.74 3.91 -12.54
C ARG A 262 -5.18 5.32 -12.74
N GLY A 263 -5.67 6.26 -11.94
CA GLY A 263 -5.15 7.64 -11.84
C GLY A 263 -4.05 7.82 -10.79
N GLU A 264 -3.57 9.05 -10.61
CA GLU A 264 -2.56 9.38 -9.58
C GLU A 264 -3.06 9.13 -8.15
N ASP A 265 -4.37 9.29 -7.89
CA ASP A 265 -4.97 8.98 -6.60
C ASP A 265 -4.93 7.48 -6.28
N ALA A 266 -5.05 6.62 -7.30
CA ALA A 266 -4.92 5.18 -7.13
C ALA A 266 -3.49 4.79 -6.72
N LYS A 267 -2.47 5.42 -7.32
CA LYS A 267 -1.06 5.20 -6.95
C LYS A 267 -0.77 5.59 -5.49
N GLU A 268 -1.32 6.71 -5.02
CA GLU A 268 -1.16 7.13 -3.61
C GLU A 268 -1.83 6.16 -2.64
N LYS A 269 -3.04 5.68 -2.97
CA LYS A 269 -3.77 4.69 -2.15
C LYS A 269 -2.96 3.40 -2.04
N LYS A 270 -2.50 2.87 -3.17
CA LYS A 270 -1.66 1.66 -3.22
C LYS A 270 -0.37 1.84 -2.43
N THR A 271 0.37 2.92 -2.71
CA THR A 271 1.61 3.24 -1.99
C THR A 271 1.38 3.35 -0.49
N THR A 272 0.24 3.91 -0.06
CA THR A 272 -0.14 3.98 1.35
C THR A 272 -0.33 2.59 1.95
N MET A 273 -1.03 1.70 1.24
CA MET A 273 -1.24 0.33 1.69
C MET A 273 0.08 -0.44 1.81
N ASP A 274 0.89 -0.43 0.76
CA ASP A 274 2.11 -1.22 0.64
C ASP A 274 3.23 -0.72 1.56
N VAL A 275 3.38 0.59 1.70
CA VAL A 275 4.49 1.20 2.44
C VAL A 275 4.11 1.47 3.89
N TYR A 276 2.87 1.87 4.20
CA TYR A 276 2.54 2.36 5.55
C TYR A 276 1.51 1.50 6.28
N TRP A 277 0.36 1.24 5.67
CA TRP A 277 -0.77 0.65 6.38
C TRP A 277 -0.55 -0.83 6.69
N VAL A 278 -0.23 -1.65 5.69
CA VAL A 278 -0.02 -3.09 5.89
C VAL A 278 1.19 -3.35 6.81
N PRO A 279 2.38 -2.78 6.56
CA PRO A 279 3.50 -2.94 7.49
C PRO A 279 3.16 -2.40 8.89
N GLY A 280 2.51 -1.24 8.95
CA GLY A 280 2.15 -0.57 10.20
C GLY A 280 1.21 -1.38 11.07
N VAL A 281 0.19 -1.99 10.49
CA VAL A 281 -0.78 -2.85 11.18
C VAL A 281 -0.13 -4.17 11.59
N ASN A 282 0.64 -4.80 10.70
CA ASN A 282 1.31 -6.08 11.00
C ASN A 282 2.32 -5.93 12.15
N ASN A 283 3.04 -4.80 12.21
CA ASN A 283 3.97 -4.50 13.31
C ASN A 283 3.29 -4.32 14.66
N LEU A 284 1.97 -4.03 14.72
CA LEU A 284 1.24 -3.97 15.98
C LEU A 284 1.06 -5.34 16.63
N GLY A 285 1.07 -6.43 15.85
CA GLY A 285 0.91 -7.81 16.36
C GLY A 285 -0.45 -8.12 17.03
N THR A 286 -1.44 -7.24 16.93
CA THR A 286 -2.70 -7.32 17.69
C THR A 286 -3.94 -7.59 16.82
N HIS A 287 -3.81 -7.52 15.49
CA HIS A 287 -4.93 -7.60 14.55
C HIS A 287 -4.77 -8.71 13.51
N GLY A 288 -3.96 -9.73 13.81
CA GLY A 288 -3.61 -10.80 12.86
C GLY A 288 -2.72 -10.28 11.72
N ARG A 289 -2.60 -11.09 10.67
CA ARG A 289 -1.81 -10.77 9.48
C ARG A 289 -2.68 -10.08 8.44
N TRP A 290 -2.12 -9.07 7.80
CA TRP A 290 -2.77 -8.30 6.74
C TRP A 290 -1.93 -8.27 5.46
N ALA A 291 -2.63 -8.28 4.34
CA ALA A 291 -2.08 -8.05 3.01
C ALA A 291 -2.99 -7.10 2.22
N PHE A 292 -2.47 -6.56 1.12
CA PHE A 292 -3.23 -5.71 0.21
C PHE A 292 -3.12 -6.24 -1.22
N ALA A 293 -4.23 -6.21 -1.95
CA ALA A 293 -4.24 -6.48 -3.38
C ALA A 293 -5.20 -5.56 -4.14
N GLU A 294 -4.78 -5.22 -5.35
CA GLU A 294 -5.64 -4.56 -6.32
C GLU A 294 -6.17 -5.61 -7.30
N PHE A 295 -7.49 -5.67 -7.40
CA PHE A 295 -8.19 -6.48 -8.38
C PHE A 295 -8.38 -5.65 -9.65
N ALA A 296 -7.50 -5.85 -10.62
CA ALA A 296 -7.45 -5.13 -11.89
C ALA A 296 -7.62 -6.10 -13.08
N ASP A 297 -7.91 -5.56 -14.25
CA ASP A 297 -7.87 -6.24 -15.57
C ASP A 297 -8.92 -7.31 -15.86
N VAL A 298 -10.16 -6.86 -15.99
CA VAL A 298 -11.16 -7.51 -16.86
C VAL A 298 -11.93 -6.40 -17.57
N TYR A 299 -12.30 -6.56 -18.84
CA TYR A 299 -13.20 -5.60 -19.48
C TYR A 299 -14.62 -6.16 -19.41
N GLN A 300 -15.58 -5.39 -18.88
CA GLN A 300 -16.98 -5.83 -18.75
C GLN A 300 -17.63 -6.29 -20.07
N ILE A 301 -17.10 -5.85 -21.22
CA ILE A 301 -17.65 -6.13 -22.56
C ILE A 301 -17.27 -7.55 -23.06
N GLU A 302 -16.44 -8.28 -22.32
CA GLU A 302 -15.94 -9.58 -22.75
C GLU A 302 -16.95 -10.69 -22.47
N ALA A 303 -17.20 -11.54 -23.46
CA ALA A 303 -18.11 -12.69 -23.35
C ALA A 303 -17.76 -13.64 -22.18
N ASP A 304 -16.50 -13.62 -21.74
CA ASP A 304 -15.94 -14.47 -20.69
C ASP A 304 -15.68 -13.72 -19.36
N PHE A 305 -16.35 -12.58 -19.13
CA PHE A 305 -16.16 -11.74 -17.93
C PHE A 305 -16.05 -12.53 -16.63
N LYS A 306 -16.94 -13.51 -16.43
CA LYS A 306 -16.96 -14.38 -15.24
C LYS A 306 -15.68 -15.20 -15.05
N ALA A 307 -15.21 -15.83 -16.13
CA ALA A 307 -14.02 -16.68 -16.10
C ALA A 307 -12.75 -15.84 -15.87
N LYS A 308 -12.71 -14.62 -16.42
CA LYS A 308 -11.60 -13.70 -16.21
C LYS A 308 -11.57 -13.13 -14.79
N VAL A 309 -12.73 -12.80 -14.21
CA VAL A 309 -12.83 -12.40 -12.80
C VAL A 309 -12.32 -13.53 -11.89
N GLU A 310 -12.69 -14.78 -12.17
CA GLU A 310 -12.19 -15.95 -11.45
C GLU A 310 -10.67 -16.13 -11.59
N SER A 311 -10.14 -16.05 -12.82
CA SER A 311 -8.70 -16.16 -13.08
C SER A 311 -7.88 -15.04 -12.41
N ALA A 312 -8.36 -13.80 -12.49
CA ALA A 312 -7.73 -12.66 -11.83
C ALA A 312 -7.75 -12.83 -10.30
N PHE A 313 -8.82 -13.40 -9.75
CA PHE A 313 -8.96 -13.60 -8.31
C PHE A 313 -8.03 -14.72 -7.84
N ASN A 314 -7.94 -15.82 -8.57
CA ASN A 314 -7.00 -16.90 -8.27
C ASN A 314 -5.56 -16.38 -8.30
N THR A 315 -5.20 -15.61 -9.33
CA THR A 315 -3.87 -14.99 -9.44
C THR A 315 -3.60 -14.03 -8.27
N MET A 316 -4.61 -13.28 -7.84
CA MET A 316 -4.52 -12.39 -6.67
C MET A 316 -4.24 -13.18 -5.39
N ILE A 317 -4.96 -14.27 -5.14
CA ILE A 317 -4.74 -15.13 -3.99
C ILE A 317 -3.36 -15.77 -4.05
N GLU A 318 -2.95 -16.33 -5.19
CA GLU A 318 -1.64 -16.97 -5.37
C GLU A 318 -0.48 -16.01 -5.06
N LYS A 319 -0.55 -14.76 -5.55
CA LYS A 319 0.47 -13.73 -5.27
C LYS A 319 0.61 -13.41 -3.79
N VAL A 320 -0.47 -13.51 -3.03
CA VAL A 320 -0.51 -13.13 -1.62
C VAL A 320 -0.12 -14.31 -0.72
N VAL A 321 -0.47 -15.54 -1.11
CA VAL A 321 -0.11 -16.77 -0.35
C VAL A 321 1.35 -17.17 -0.53
N GLY A 322 2.00 -16.76 -1.63
CA GLY A 322 3.35 -17.21 -1.99
C GLY A 322 3.35 -18.61 -2.63
N GLU A 323 4.40 -18.95 -3.39
CA GLU A 323 4.57 -20.31 -3.89
C GLU A 323 4.75 -21.29 -2.70
N PRO A 324 4.14 -22.48 -2.74
CA PRO A 324 4.41 -23.49 -1.72
C PRO A 324 5.90 -23.80 -1.70
N GLU A 325 6.53 -23.77 -0.53
CA GLU A 325 7.88 -24.31 -0.34
C GLU A 325 7.88 -25.76 -0.86
N THR A 326 8.53 -25.97 -2.01
CA THR A 326 8.80 -27.30 -2.50
C THR A 326 9.83 -27.90 -1.54
N GLN A 327 9.38 -28.80 -0.67
CA GLN A 327 10.29 -29.63 0.12
C GLN A 327 11.17 -30.42 -0.86
N ASP A 328 12.43 -30.02 -0.94
CA ASP A 328 13.45 -30.68 -1.74
C ASP A 328 13.76 -32.05 -1.12
N ALA A 329 13.05 -33.07 -1.60
CA ALA A 329 13.36 -34.47 -1.32
C ALA A 329 14.48 -34.93 -2.26
N SER A 330 15.72 -34.50 -2.00
CA SER A 330 16.91 -35.04 -2.66
C SER A 330 17.75 -35.88 -1.68
N LEU A 331 17.49 -37.18 -1.80
CA LEU A 331 18.31 -38.37 -1.49
C LEU A 331 19.82 -38.13 -1.27
N HIS A 332 20.36 -38.63 -0.16
CA HIS A 332 21.76 -39.04 -0.03
C HIS A 332 21.87 -40.57 -0.06
N PRO A 333 22.57 -41.17 -1.04
CA PRO A 333 23.15 -42.50 -0.90
C PRO A 333 24.64 -42.36 -0.54
N GLY A 334 24.99 -42.61 0.73
CA GLY A 334 26.38 -42.69 1.16
C GLY A 334 26.92 -44.11 0.98
N ALA A 335 27.74 -44.31 -0.05
CA ALA A 335 28.51 -45.52 -0.28
C ALA A 335 29.87 -45.48 0.47
N ASP A 336 30.26 -46.65 0.96
CA ASP A 336 31.62 -47.21 1.09
C ASP A 336 32.70 -46.43 1.87
N ASN A 337 33.03 -46.97 3.05
CA ASN A 337 34.33 -46.78 3.71
C ASN A 337 35.14 -48.09 3.59
N ALA A 338 36.22 -48.05 2.82
CA ALA A 338 37.29 -49.04 2.84
C ALA A 338 38.63 -48.34 3.13
N GLU A 339 39.30 -48.85 4.16
CA GLU A 339 40.75 -48.89 4.42
C GLU A 339 41.61 -47.64 4.18
N GLU A 340 42.22 -47.12 5.26
CA GLU A 340 43.66 -47.31 5.48
C GLU A 340 44.04 -46.82 6.89
N SER A 341 44.57 -47.73 7.71
CA SER A 341 45.19 -47.42 8.98
C SER A 341 46.62 -47.91 8.94
N ASN A 342 47.58 -47.01 9.11
CA ASN A 342 48.96 -47.39 9.39
C ASN A 342 49.69 -46.31 10.19
N ALA A 343 50.18 -46.74 11.36
CA ALA A 343 51.37 -46.29 12.11
C ALA A 343 51.48 -44.78 12.42
N SER A 344 51.76 -44.30 13.64
CA SER A 344 52.46 -44.85 14.80
C SER A 344 52.56 -43.72 15.83
N ILE A 345 52.67 -44.00 17.13
CA ILE A 345 53.61 -43.35 18.07
C ILE A 345 53.51 -44.04 19.45
N TRP A 346 54.69 -44.16 20.06
CA TRP A 346 55.10 -44.94 21.22
C TRP A 346 54.67 -44.39 22.60
N ARG A 347 54.51 -45.32 23.59
CA ARG A 347 54.97 -45.34 25.02
C ARG A 347 54.76 -44.06 25.89
N ARG A 348 54.45 -44.09 27.20
CA ARG A 348 54.71 -45.01 28.34
C ARG A 348 54.06 -44.42 29.63
N GLY A 349 53.73 -45.29 30.60
CA GLY A 349 53.63 -45.01 32.07
C GLY A 349 52.27 -44.48 32.55
N GLU A 350 51.63 -44.99 33.61
CA GLU A 350 51.91 -45.99 34.65
C GLU A 350 50.65 -46.83 34.90
#